data_AF-A0A953VXJ2-F1
#
_entry.id   AF-A0A953VXJ2-F1
#
_cell.length_a   1.000
_cell.length_b   1.000
_cell.length_c   1.000
_cell.angle_alpha   90.00
_cell.angle_beta   90.00
_cell.angle_gamma   90.00
#
_symmetry.space_group_name_H-M   'P 1'
#
loop_
_entity.id
_entity.type
_entity.pdbx_description
1 polymer ?
#
loop_
_entity_poly.entity_id
_entity_poly.type
_entity_poly.pdbx_seq_one_letter_code
_entity_poly.pdbx_strand_id
1 'polypeptide(L)'
;MPGTRDKVFPQLPFDPVGDDDKLREECGVFGVIGTAEAANFVALGLHALQHRGQEAGGIVTHHPQHGFNSVRHFGYIRDNFTRQSVMDGLPGSLAIGHVRYSTAGSKGNTQIRDVQPFFGEFSMGGAAIAHNGNIT
;
A
#
# COMPACT_ATOMS: atom_id res chain seq x y z
N MET A 1 -32.83 43.13 -15.27
CA MET A 1 -32.73 42.36 -14.02
C MET A 1 -31.69 41.25 -14.18
N PRO A 2 -30.42 41.45 -13.80
CA PRO A 2 -29.48 40.36 -13.62
C PRO A 2 -29.21 40.15 -12.12
N GLY A 3 -29.57 38.97 -11.61
CA GLY A 3 -29.27 38.55 -10.24
C GLY A 3 -27.76 38.33 -10.07
N THR A 4 -27.16 39.14 -9.22
CA THR A 4 -25.81 38.94 -8.67
C THR A 4 -25.81 37.63 -7.88
N ARG A 5 -25.07 36.63 -8.36
CA ARG A 5 -24.68 35.50 -7.51
C ARG A 5 -23.63 36.01 -6.54
N ASP A 6 -24.04 36.20 -5.29
CA ASP A 6 -23.15 36.57 -4.20
C ASP A 6 -22.00 35.57 -4.10
N LYS A 7 -20.78 36.06 -4.31
CA LYS A 7 -19.57 35.35 -3.90
C LYS A 7 -19.57 35.38 -2.38
N VAL A 8 -19.92 34.26 -1.76
CA VAL A 8 -19.76 34.07 -0.31
C VAL A 8 -18.26 34.02 -0.03
N PHE A 9 -17.72 35.13 0.45
CA PHE A 9 -16.39 35.16 1.04
C PHE A 9 -16.47 34.54 2.45
N PRO A 10 -15.52 33.68 2.85
CA PRO A 10 -15.47 33.20 4.23
C PRO A 10 -15.33 34.40 5.16
N GLN A 11 -16.17 34.44 6.20
CA GLN A 11 -16.28 35.59 7.10
C GLN A 11 -15.19 35.58 8.16
N LEU A 12 -14.45 34.47 8.33
CA LEU A 12 -13.34 34.35 9.26
C LEU A 12 -12.17 33.53 8.67
N PRO A 13 -10.91 33.80 9.07
CA PRO A 13 -9.71 33.12 8.58
C PRO A 13 -9.60 31.63 8.96
N PHE A 14 -10.62 31.09 9.64
CA PHE A 14 -10.72 29.69 10.05
C PHE A 14 -12.05 29.04 9.69
N ASP A 15 -12.88 29.68 8.84
CA ASP A 15 -14.05 29.00 8.29
C ASP A 15 -13.57 27.81 7.45
N PRO A 16 -14.00 26.56 7.72
CA PRO A 16 -13.56 25.40 6.97
C PRO A 16 -14.03 25.53 5.52
N VAL A 17 -13.08 25.76 4.62
CA VAL A 17 -13.29 25.74 3.18
C VAL A 17 -13.43 24.29 2.75
N GLY A 18 -14.66 23.82 2.60
CA GLY A 18 -14.98 22.57 1.91
C GLY A 18 -14.91 21.31 2.76
N ASP A 19 -16.00 20.54 2.71
CA ASP A 19 -16.17 19.21 3.29
C ASP A 19 -15.39 18.13 2.50
N ASP A 20 -14.10 18.38 2.20
CA ASP A 20 -13.22 17.42 1.49
C ASP A 20 -12.06 16.93 2.37
N ASP A 21 -12.13 17.18 3.69
CA ASP A 21 -11.20 16.64 4.69
C ASP A 21 -11.62 15.23 5.15
N LYS A 22 -11.89 14.35 4.18
CA LYS A 22 -12.02 12.91 4.46
C LYS A 22 -10.69 12.27 4.13
N LEU A 23 -10.17 11.46 5.06
CA LEU A 23 -9.08 10.54 4.78
C LEU A 23 -9.50 9.64 3.60
N ARG A 24 -9.01 9.96 2.40
CA ARG A 24 -9.12 9.07 1.24
C ARG A 24 -8.09 7.98 1.44
N GLU A 25 -8.43 7.01 2.29
CA GLU A 25 -7.53 5.93 2.61
C GLU A 25 -7.62 4.85 1.52
N GLU A 26 -6.89 5.10 0.42
CA GLU A 26 -6.94 4.36 -0.84
C GLU A 26 -6.12 3.05 -0.84
N CYS A 27 -5.31 2.77 0.19
CA CYS A 27 -4.52 1.53 0.28
C CYS A 27 -4.46 1.00 1.72
N GLY A 28 -3.80 -0.13 1.93
CA GLY A 28 -3.51 -0.69 3.25
C GLY A 28 -2.06 -1.13 3.35
N VAL A 29 -1.40 -0.82 4.47
CA VAL A 29 -0.01 -1.21 4.76
C VAL A 29 0.02 -2.01 6.05
N PHE A 30 0.82 -3.07 6.09
CA PHE A 30 1.03 -3.87 7.28
C PHE A 30 2.50 -4.29 7.39
N GLY A 31 3.06 -4.32 8.61
CA GLY A 31 4.46 -4.65 8.83
C GLY A 31 4.66 -5.46 10.11
N VAL A 32 5.65 -6.35 10.08
CA VAL A 32 5.98 -7.28 11.18
C VAL A 32 7.50 -7.35 11.34
N ILE A 33 7.94 -7.38 12.59
CA ILE A 33 9.34 -7.55 12.99
C ILE A 33 9.45 -8.54 14.14
N GLY A 34 10.52 -9.34 14.16
CA GLY A 34 10.91 -10.13 15.32
C GLY A 34 10.27 -11.53 15.41
N THR A 35 9.74 -12.06 14.31
CA THR A 35 9.20 -13.43 14.26
C THR A 35 9.64 -14.14 12.98
N ALA A 36 10.00 -15.42 13.05
CA ALA A 36 10.45 -16.19 11.88
C ALA A 36 9.39 -16.27 10.76
N GLU A 37 8.12 -16.13 11.12
CA GLU A 37 6.97 -16.26 10.22
C GLU A 37 6.41 -14.88 9.80
N ALA A 38 7.27 -13.86 9.68
CA ALA A 38 6.83 -12.47 9.49
C ALA A 38 5.94 -12.31 8.24
N ALA A 39 6.24 -13.00 7.14
CA ALA A 39 5.43 -13.00 5.93
C ALA A 39 4.00 -13.49 6.15
N ASN A 40 3.81 -14.54 6.96
CA ASN A 40 2.49 -15.13 7.24
C ASN A 40 1.61 -14.16 8.04
N PHE A 41 2.19 -13.49 9.04
CA PHE A 41 1.48 -12.45 9.80
C PHE A 41 1.15 -11.23 8.93
N VAL A 42 2.06 -10.84 8.03
CA VAL A 42 1.77 -9.77 7.07
C VAL A 42 0.64 -10.17 6.13
N ALA A 43 0.64 -11.38 5.58
CA ALA A 43 -0.45 -11.86 4.72
C ALA A 43 -1.81 -11.84 5.44
N LEU A 44 -1.85 -12.27 6.71
CA LEU A 44 -3.06 -12.22 7.53
C LEU A 44 -3.51 -10.77 7.81
N GLY A 45 -2.57 -9.88 8.15
CA GLY A 45 -2.85 -8.46 8.36
C GLY A 45 -3.40 -7.79 7.09
N LEU A 46 -2.77 -8.06 5.94
CA LEU A 46 -3.25 -7.58 4.64
C LEU A 46 -4.62 -8.16 4.27
N HIS A 47 -4.91 -9.40 4.64
CA HIS A 47 -6.25 -9.97 4.45
C HIS A 47 -7.31 -9.21 5.27
N ALA A 48 -7.00 -8.84 6.51
CA ALA A 48 -7.89 -7.98 7.31
C ALA A 48 -8.07 -6.59 6.68
N LEU A 49 -7.02 -6.05 6.03
CA LEU A 49 -7.05 -4.78 5.31
C LEU A 49 -7.57 -4.89 3.86
N GLN A 50 -8.05 -6.05 3.41
CA GLN A 50 -8.47 -6.27 2.01
C GLN A 50 -9.57 -5.31 1.54
N HIS A 51 -10.40 -4.84 2.47
CA HIS A 51 -11.44 -3.84 2.19
C HIS A 51 -10.87 -2.49 1.70
N ARG A 52 -9.56 -2.26 1.89
CA ARG A 52 -8.82 -1.06 1.50
C ARG A 52 -8.13 -1.16 0.15
N GLY A 53 -8.26 -2.29 -0.55
CA GLY A 53 -7.61 -2.50 -1.85
C GLY A 53 -7.85 -3.91 -2.36
N GLN A 54 -8.44 -4.06 -3.55
CA GLN A 54 -8.85 -5.36 -4.11
C GLN A 54 -8.08 -5.75 -5.38
N GLU A 55 -7.24 -4.84 -5.89
CA GLU A 55 -6.68 -4.99 -7.23
C GLU A 55 -5.37 -5.74 -7.27
N ALA A 56 -4.53 -5.52 -6.27
CA ALA A 56 -3.21 -6.09 -6.18
C ALA A 56 -2.67 -5.99 -4.75
N GLY A 57 -1.69 -6.84 -4.45
CA GLY A 57 -0.92 -6.75 -3.22
C GLY A 57 0.47 -7.32 -3.36
N GLY A 58 1.33 -6.91 -2.44
CA GLY A 58 2.71 -7.35 -2.39
C GLY A 58 3.20 -7.52 -0.96
N ILE A 59 4.22 -8.36 -0.81
CA ILE A 59 4.97 -8.55 0.43
C ILE A 59 6.46 -8.50 0.09
N VAL A 60 7.22 -7.80 0.91
CA VAL A 60 8.69 -7.82 0.91
C VAL A 60 9.18 -8.28 2.28
N THR A 61 10.11 -9.23 2.30
CA THR A 61 10.78 -9.69 3.51
C THR A 61 12.28 -9.45 3.45
N HIS A 62 12.93 -9.49 4.61
CA HIS A 62 14.39 -9.48 4.70
C HIS A 62 14.89 -10.64 5.58
N HIS A 63 15.83 -11.41 5.03
CA HIS A 63 16.53 -12.48 5.72
C HIS A 63 18.04 -12.20 5.76
N PRO A 64 18.74 -12.39 6.90
CA PRO A 64 20.16 -12.04 7.00
C PRO A 64 21.08 -12.70 5.97
N GLN A 65 20.77 -13.94 5.56
CA GLN A 65 21.55 -14.69 4.58
C GLN A 65 21.02 -14.57 3.13
N HIS A 66 19.74 -14.26 2.95
CA HIS A 66 19.11 -14.23 1.62
C HIS A 66 18.76 -12.82 1.15
N GLY A 67 19.02 -11.80 1.97
CA GLY A 67 18.72 -10.41 1.66
C GLY A 67 17.21 -10.15 1.56
N PHE A 68 16.85 -9.21 0.69
CA PHE A 68 15.47 -8.84 0.43
C PHE A 68 14.80 -9.82 -0.55
N ASN A 69 13.58 -10.22 -0.24
CA ASN A 69 12.77 -11.09 -1.07
C ASN A 69 11.39 -10.46 -1.28
N SER A 70 10.84 -10.53 -2.48
CA SER A 70 9.59 -9.84 -2.81
C SER A 70 8.68 -10.68 -3.67
N VAL A 71 7.39 -10.66 -3.35
CA VAL A 71 6.33 -11.24 -4.18
C VAL A 71 5.23 -10.21 -4.36
N ARG A 72 4.71 -10.11 -5.59
CA ARG A 72 3.62 -9.19 -5.97
C ARG A 72 2.64 -9.93 -6.86
N HIS A 73 1.35 -9.77 -6.58
CA HIS A 73 0.28 -10.41 -7.34
C HIS A 73 -0.90 -9.47 -7.54
N PHE A 74 -1.62 -9.69 -8.64
CA PHE A 74 -2.93 -9.08 -8.86
C PHE A 74 -4.03 -9.88 -8.16
N GLY A 75 -5.10 -9.19 -7.78
CA GLY A 75 -6.26 -9.76 -7.11
C GLY A 75 -6.12 -9.84 -5.60
N TYR A 76 -6.99 -10.64 -4.98
CA TYR A 76 -7.11 -10.74 -3.54
C TYR A 76 -5.90 -11.40 -2.86
N ILE A 77 -5.58 -10.94 -1.65
CA ILE A 77 -4.50 -11.49 -0.82
C ILE A 77 -4.77 -12.96 -0.50
N ARG A 78 -6.02 -13.31 -0.19
CA ARG A 78 -6.42 -14.69 0.11
C ARG A 78 -6.12 -15.65 -1.03
N ASP A 79 -6.19 -15.19 -2.27
CA ASP A 79 -6.02 -16.08 -3.43
C ASP A 79 -4.52 -16.24 -3.79
N ASN A 80 -3.69 -15.28 -3.39
CA ASN A 80 -2.29 -15.20 -3.79
C ASN A 80 -1.30 -15.60 -2.69
N PHE A 81 -1.56 -15.23 -1.43
CA PHE A 81 -0.64 -15.38 -0.30
C PHE A 81 -1.10 -16.43 0.72
N THR A 82 -1.88 -17.42 0.28
CA THR A 82 -2.27 -18.61 1.08
C THR A 82 -1.56 -19.89 0.63
N ARG A 83 -0.84 -19.84 -0.49
CA ARG A 83 -0.11 -20.97 -1.05
C ARG A 83 1.27 -21.06 -0.40
N GLN A 84 1.59 -22.22 0.18
CA GLN A 84 2.89 -22.45 0.82
C GLN A 84 4.07 -22.12 -0.12
N SER A 85 3.98 -22.53 -1.39
CA SER A 85 5.02 -22.27 -2.39
C SER A 85 5.31 -20.78 -2.65
N VAL A 86 4.35 -19.90 -2.37
CA VAL A 86 4.55 -18.44 -2.43
C VAL A 86 5.26 -17.95 -1.18
N MET A 87 4.84 -18.46 -0.01
CA MET A 87 5.40 -18.07 1.28
C MET A 87 6.84 -18.57 1.48
N ASP A 88 7.20 -19.71 0.89
CA ASP A 88 8.57 -20.24 0.88
C ASP A 88 9.56 -19.28 0.20
N GLY A 89 9.08 -18.43 -0.71
CA GLY A 89 9.86 -17.37 -1.36
C GLY A 89 10.00 -16.09 -0.53
N LEU A 90 9.46 -16.04 0.68
CA LEU A 90 9.44 -14.86 1.56
C LEU A 90 10.05 -15.16 2.94
N PRO A 91 11.32 -15.61 3.01
CA PRO A 91 11.97 -15.92 4.27
C PRO A 91 12.29 -14.65 5.06
N GLY A 92 12.43 -14.78 6.38
CA GLY A 92 12.99 -13.73 7.24
C GLY A 92 12.06 -13.24 8.33
N SER A 93 12.65 -12.52 9.28
CA SER A 93 11.95 -12.03 10.47
C SER A 93 11.47 -10.60 10.40
N LEU A 94 11.65 -9.96 9.23
CA LEU A 94 11.17 -8.64 8.91
C LEU A 94 10.34 -8.75 7.64
N ALA A 95 9.12 -8.21 7.67
CA ALA A 95 8.23 -8.19 6.52
C ALA A 95 7.40 -6.91 6.49
N ILE A 96 7.19 -6.37 5.30
CA ILE A 96 6.20 -5.33 5.03
C ILE A 96 5.32 -5.77 3.87
N GLY A 97 4.08 -5.30 3.85
CA GLY A 97 3.14 -5.63 2.82
C GLY A 97 2.19 -4.48 2.54
N HIS A 98 1.59 -4.52 1.35
CA HIS A 98 0.69 -3.48 0.86
C HIS A 98 -0.47 -4.08 0.05
N VAL A 99 -1.67 -3.54 0.21
CA VAL A 99 -2.84 -3.78 -0.66
C VAL A 99 -3.21 -2.49 -1.39
N ARG A 100 -3.42 -2.60 -2.70
CA ARG A 100 -3.72 -1.48 -3.60
C ARG A 100 -5.20 -1.44 -3.96
N TYR A 101 -5.82 -0.26 -3.85
CA TYR A 101 -7.08 0.08 -4.49
C TYR A 101 -6.82 0.81 -5.81
N SER A 102 -7.80 0.79 -6.74
CA SER A 102 -7.71 1.54 -7.98
C SER A 102 -7.84 3.02 -7.68
N THR A 103 -6.74 3.75 -7.67
CA THR A 103 -6.82 5.20 -7.84
C THR A 103 -7.24 5.44 -9.29
N ALA A 104 -8.42 6.01 -9.51
CA ALA A 104 -8.92 6.32 -10.84
C ALA A 104 -7.89 7.15 -11.63
N GLY A 105 -7.18 6.51 -12.57
CA GLY A 105 -6.12 7.17 -13.35
C GLY A 105 -5.18 6.22 -14.11
N SER A 106 -4.84 5.06 -13.53
CA SER A 106 -3.87 4.14 -14.14
C SER A 106 -4.51 3.01 -14.96
N LYS A 107 -5.27 3.35 -16.01
CA LYS A 107 -5.75 2.38 -17.01
C LYS A 107 -4.68 2.12 -18.10
N GLY A 108 -3.50 1.66 -17.71
CA GLY A 108 -2.39 1.36 -18.63
C GLY A 108 -1.69 0.05 -18.29
N ASN A 109 -1.05 -0.57 -19.28
CA ASN A 109 -0.42 -1.90 -19.24
C ASN A 109 0.81 -2.02 -18.28
N THR A 110 0.98 -1.09 -17.33
CA THR A 110 2.13 -0.96 -16.39
C THR A 110 1.77 -1.34 -14.94
N GLN A 111 0.64 -2.03 -14.70
CA GLN A 111 0.05 -2.09 -13.35
C GLN A 111 0.82 -2.90 -12.30
N ILE A 112 1.62 -3.93 -12.67
CA ILE A 112 2.31 -4.78 -11.67
C ILE A 112 3.55 -4.09 -11.08
N ARG A 113 4.21 -3.25 -11.89
CA ARG A 113 5.43 -2.54 -11.45
C ARG A 113 5.12 -1.52 -10.38
N ASP A 114 3.89 -0.99 -10.40
CA ASP A 114 3.35 -0.04 -9.44
C ASP A 114 2.81 -0.72 -8.16
N VAL A 115 2.80 -2.06 -8.11
CA VAL A 115 2.39 -2.80 -6.90
C VAL A 115 3.49 -2.68 -5.86
N GLN A 116 3.13 -2.07 -4.74
CA GLN A 116 3.96 -1.94 -3.56
C GLN A 116 3.96 -3.24 -2.73
N PRO A 117 4.96 -3.44 -1.85
CA PRO A 117 6.08 -2.55 -1.52
C PRO A 117 7.16 -2.42 -2.61
N PHE A 118 7.73 -1.23 -2.75
CA PHE A 118 8.88 -0.98 -3.63
C PHE A 118 10.18 -1.34 -2.93
N PHE A 119 11.12 -1.95 -3.65
CA PHE A 119 12.46 -2.26 -3.18
C PHE A 119 13.48 -1.51 -4.05
N GLY A 120 14.51 -0.97 -3.42
CA GLY A 120 15.63 -0.33 -4.08
C GLY A 120 16.96 -0.68 -3.40
N GLU A 121 18.02 -0.77 -4.19
CA GLU A 121 19.39 -0.89 -3.70
C GLU A 121 20.03 0.49 -3.58
N PHE A 122 20.68 0.74 -2.45
CA PHE A 122 21.42 1.96 -2.15
C PHE A 122 22.85 1.62 -1.77
N SER A 123 23.73 2.62 -1.75
CA SER A 123 25.14 2.44 -1.37
C SER A 123 25.33 1.88 0.05
N MET A 124 24.35 2.07 0.93
CA MET A 124 24.32 1.56 2.30
C MET A 124 23.58 0.22 2.46
N GLY A 125 23.11 -0.38 1.36
CA GLY A 125 22.31 -1.61 1.36
C GLY A 125 20.92 -1.41 0.74
N GLY A 126 20.11 -2.47 0.76
CA GLY A 126 18.75 -2.44 0.25
C GLY A 126 17.75 -1.79 1.22
N ALA A 127 16.71 -1.15 0.69
CA ALA A 127 15.55 -0.74 1.47
C ALA A 127 14.26 -1.03 0.72
N ALA A 128 13.20 -1.31 1.50
CA ALA A 128 11.86 -1.51 0.98
C ALA A 128 10.87 -0.53 1.62
N ILE A 129 9.96 0.03 0.83
CA ILE A 129 8.99 1.03 1.25
C ILE A 129 7.59 0.68 0.74
N ALA A 130 6.61 0.87 1.63
CA ALA A 130 5.20 0.86 1.31
C ALA A 130 4.58 2.16 1.82
N HIS A 131 3.72 2.79 1.03
CA HIS A 131 3.06 4.04 1.36
C HIS A 131 1.58 3.96 1.02
N ASN A 132 0.76 4.60 1.84
CA ASN A 132 -0.65 4.83 1.57
C ASN A 132 -0.86 6.34 1.45
N GLY A 133 -1.07 6.83 0.23
CA GLY A 133 -1.26 8.25 -0.05
C GLY A 133 -0.69 8.68 -1.39
N ASN A 134 -0.74 9.98 -1.67
CA ASN A 134 -0.19 10.60 -2.87
C ASN A 134 1.01 11.49 -2.50
N ILE A 135 2.05 11.50 -3.31
CA ILE A 135 3.21 12.39 -3.14
C ILE A 135 3.01 13.58 -4.10
N THR A 136 2.84 14.78 -3.55
CA THR A 136 2.68 16.06 -4.28
C THR A 136 3.82 17.00 -4.02
#